data_AF-A0A099IZR3-F1
#
_entry.id   AF-A0A099IZR3-F1
#
_cell.length_a   1.000
_cell.length_b   1.000
_cell.length_c   1.000
_cell.angle_alpha   90.00
_cell.angle_beta   90.00
_cell.angle_gamma   90.00
#
_symmetry.space_group_name_H-M   'P 1'
#
loop_
_entity.id
_entity.type
_entity.pdbx_description
1 polymer ?
#
loop_
_entity_poly.entity_id
_entity_poly.type
_entity_poly.pdbx_seq_one_letter_code
_entity_poly.pdbx_strand_id
1 'polypeptide(L)' 'FAVDPPERVALVLGAEGDGLSTHALAAADTVVTIPMLHGVDSLNVASASAVALYALRP' A
#
# COMPACT_ATOMS: atom_id res chain seq x y z
N PHE A 1 -6.43 -0.14 10.54
CA PHE A 1 -6.06 1.00 9.68
C PHE A 1 -7.23 1.42 8.78
N ALA A 2 -7.69 0.62 7.82
CA ALA A 2 -8.77 1.04 6.91
C ALA A 2 -10.12 1.36 7.58
N VAL A 3 -10.37 0.84 8.79
CA VAL A 3 -11.61 1.11 9.56
C VAL A 3 -11.62 2.50 10.20
N ASP A 4 -10.45 3.10 10.42
CA ASP A 4 -10.29 4.41 11.05
C ASP A 4 -9.02 5.09 10.50
N PRO A 5 -9.04 5.56 9.24
CA PRO A 5 -7.90 6.22 8.63
C PRO A 5 -7.75 7.67 9.12
N PRO A 6 -6.53 8.22 9.17
CA PRO A 6 -6.32 9.64 9.43
C PRO A 6 -7.06 10.54 8.44
N GLU A 7 -7.40 11.76 8.84
CA GLU A 7 -8.06 12.75 7.97
C GLU A 7 -7.26 13.06 6.69
N ARG A 8 -5.93 13.02 6.78
CA ARG A 8 -5.02 13.22 5.65
C ARG A 8 -4.07 12.04 5.54
N VAL A 9 -4.12 11.34 4.41
CA VAL A 9 -3.28 10.16 4.15
C VAL A 9 -2.45 10.40 2.90
N ALA A 10 -1.14 10.15 3.02
CA ALA A 10 -0.25 10.01 1.88
C ALA A 10 0.00 8.51 1.64
N LEU A 11 -0.36 8.03 0.45
CA LEU A 11 -0.03 6.67 0.02
C LEU A 11 1.31 6.67 -0.68
N VAL A 12 2.24 5.85 -0.18
CA VAL A 12 3.53 5.60 -0.83
C VAL A 12 3.50 4.19 -1.39
N LEU A 13 3.68 4.06 -2.70
CA LEU A 13 3.70 2.78 -3.40
C LEU A 13 5.07 2.54 -4.02
N GLY A 14 5.52 1.29 -3.99
CA GLY A 14 6.77 0.87 -4.58
C GLY A 14 6.73 0.83 -6.10
N ALA A 15 7.90 0.92 -6.73
CA ALA A 15 8.05 0.65 -8.16
C ALA A 15 7.95 -0.86 -8.43
N GLU A 16 7.64 -1.24 -9.68
CA GLU A 16 7.71 -2.64 -10.09
C GLU A 16 9.16 -3.15 -9.99
N GLY A 17 9.34 -4.38 -9.49
CA GLY A 17 10.65 -4.95 -9.20
C GLY A 17 11.13 -4.62 -7.79
N ASP A 18 11.81 -3.49 -7.63
CA ASP A 18 12.49 -3.12 -6.37
C ASP A 18 11.54 -2.78 -5.21
N GLY A 19 10.28 -2.45 -5.51
CA GLY A 19 9.28 -2.15 -4.49
C GLY A 19 9.56 -0.83 -3.76
N LEU A 20 9.23 -0.79 -2.47
CA LEU A 20 9.49 0.35 -1.59
C LEU A 20 10.92 0.28 -1.06
N SER A 21 11.64 1.40 -1.12
CA SER A 21 12.98 1.48 -0.53
C SER A 21 12.90 1.36 0.99
N THR A 22 13.98 0.88 1.61
CA THR A 22 14.10 0.79 3.07
C THR A 22 13.91 2.16 3.75
N HIS A 23 14.35 3.24 3.09
CA HIS A 23 14.15 4.59 3.59
C HIS A 23 12.67 5.01 3.57
N ALA A 24 11.94 4.67 2.49
CA ALA A 24 10.51 4.95 2.42
C ALA A 24 9.72 4.16 3.48
N LEU A 25 10.08 2.89 3.71
CA LEU A 25 9.49 2.07 4.77
C LEU A 25 9.77 2.64 6.17
N ALA A 26 11.00 3.09 6.41
CA ALA A 26 11.38 3.68 7.70
C ALA A 26 10.73 5.04 7.98
N ALA A 27 10.40 5.80 6.93
CA ALA A 27 9.73 7.10 7.04
C ALA A 27 8.20 6.99 7.15
N ALA A 28 7.61 5.82 6.89
CA ALA A 28 6.17 5.63 6.91
C ALA A 28 5.65 5.47 8.34
N ASP A 29 4.58 6.20 8.69
CA ASP A 29 3.90 6.04 9.98
C ASP A 29 3.24 4.66 10.13
N THR A 30 2.85 4.04 9.01
CA THR A 30 2.25 2.71 8.99
C THR A 30 2.58 2.00 7.69
N VAL A 31 2.95 0.73 7.78
CA VAL A 31 3.12 -0.17 6.64
C VAL A 31 1.95 -1.15 6.61
N VAL A 32 1.31 -1.28 5.46
CA VAL A 32 0.18 -2.20 5.24
C VAL A 32 0.48 -3.13 4.07
N THR A 33 -0.22 -4.25 4.02
CA THR A 33 -0.07 -5.26 2.96
C THR A 33 -1.46 -5.67 2.47
N ILE A 34 -1.63 -5.81 1.16
CA ILE A 34 -2.80 -6.48 0.58
C ILE A 34 -2.49 -7.98 0.60
N PRO A 35 -3.24 -8.82 1.35
CA PRO A 35 -2.97 -10.25 1.41
C PRO A 35 -3.14 -10.88 0.03
N MET A 36 -2.07 -11.50 -0.48
CA MET A 36 -2.11 -12.27 -1.74
C MET A 36 -2.43 -13.74 -1.44
N LEU A 37 -3.18 -14.38 -2.34
CA LEU A 37 -3.48 -15.81 -2.27
C LEU A 37 -2.53 -16.60 -3.18
N HIS A 38 -2.25 -17.85 -2.78
CA HIS A 38 -1.59 -18.93 -3.54
C HIS A 38 -0.73 -18.52 -4.75
N GLY A 39 0.56 -18.28 -4.52
CA GLY A 39 1.56 -18.17 -5.59
C GLY A 39 1.56 -16.85 -6.36
N VAL A 40 0.76 -15.87 -5.93
CA VAL A 40 0.84 -14.49 -6.41
C VAL A 40 1.71 -13.69 -5.44
N ASP A 41 2.85 -13.20 -5.93
CA ASP A 41 3.76 -12.40 -5.10
C ASP A 41 3.20 -11.00 -4.85
N SER A 42 2.66 -10.35 -5.89
CA SER A 42 2.12 -8.99 -5.79
C SER A 42 1.08 -8.66 -6.87
N LEU A 43 0.31 -7.60 -6.62
CA LEU A 43 -0.44 -6.90 -7.65
C LEU A 43 0.46 -5.88 -8.36
N ASN A 44 0.14 -5.57 -9.62
CA ASN A 44 0.73 -4.39 -10.26
C ASN A 44 0.38 -3.12 -9.45
N VAL A 45 1.23 -2.10 -9.56
CA VAL A 45 1.15 -0.88 -8.72
C VAL A 45 -0.17 -0.14 -8.89
N ALA A 46 -0.75 -0.13 -10.10
CA ALA A 46 -2.02 0.53 -10.37
C ALA A 46 -3.19 -0.18 -9.67
N SER A 47 -3.23 -1.52 -9.72
CA SER A 47 -4.23 -2.33 -9.03
C SER A 47 -4.09 -2.23 -7.51
N ALA A 48 -2.87 -2.26 -6.98
CA ALA A 48 -2.63 -2.06 -5.55
C ALA A 48 -3.12 -0.67 -5.09
N SER A 49 -2.83 0.37 -5.89
CA SER A 49 -3.30 1.74 -5.66
C SER A 49 -4.82 1.83 -5.64
N ALA A 50 -5.50 1.20 -6.62
CA ALA A 50 -6.95 1.20 -6.70
C ALA A 50 -7.60 0.54 -5.48
N VAL A 51 -7.07 -0.59 -5.02
CA VAL A 51 -7.56 -1.27 -3.80
C VAL A 51 -7.35 -0.40 -2.57
N ALA A 52 -6.17 0.20 -2.40
CA ALA A 52 -5.86 1.06 -1.26
C ALA A 52 -6.76 2.30 -1.22
N LEU A 53 -6.93 3.00 -2.35
CA LEU A 53 -7.82 4.14 -2.47
C LEU A 53 -9.28 3.76 -2.20
N TYR A 54 -9.73 2.62 -2.72
CA TYR A 54 -11.07 2.13 -2.41
C TYR A 54 -11.21 1.87 -0.92
N ALA A 55 -10.26 1.20 -0.27
CA ALA A 55 -10.32 0.90 1.16
C ALA A 55 -10.27 2.15 2.07
N LEU A 56 -9.68 3.25 1.59
CA LEU A 56 -9.52 4.51 2.32
C LEU A 56 -10.54 5.59 1.94
N ARG A 57 -11.51 5.26 1.08
CA ARG A 57 -12.59 6.18 0.74
C ARG A 57 -13.39 6.57 2.00
N PRO A 58 -13.97 7.77 2.04
CA PRO A 58 -14.87 8.18 3.12
C PRO A 58 -16.10 7.27 3.27
#